data_AF-A0A3N5EJS3-F1
#
_entry.id   AF-A0A3N5EJS3-F1
#
_cell.length_a   1.000
_cell.length_b   1.000
_cell.length_c   1.000
_cell.angle_alpha   90.00
_cell.angle_beta   90.00
_cell.angle_gamma   90.00
#
_symmetry.space_group_name_H-M   'P 1'
#
loop_
_entity.id
_entity.type
_entity.pdbx_description
1 polymer ?
#
loop_
_entity_poly.entity_id
_entity_poly.type
_entity_poly.pdbx_seq_one_letter_code
_entity_poly.pdbx_strand_id
1 'polypeptide(L)'
;MMAGGLLASCTLFQPAVPAPPAPKRAPAELPRIPAPDAAALDVPSGFRAEAVVTDLIYPSSVDFDDQGNLLIAEAGQVYGDPSAPARILRLNQAGALEVLATQLNGPVNDILWHQGKLYISHKGKISVLDGGEVKDLVTGLPSLGDHHNNQLTVGPDGKLYFGQGVMTNSGVVGIDNFLFQWLPAHPDLHDVPARDIHLKGDVWTTLNPMMLGKADEATAVATAAFSMFGRGEPESNVVRGTLKANGTILRCNTDGTGLELVAWGLRNPFGVMWSPDGTLFVADNGYDERGSRPSANAPVAALGEPGKRCRKTSRASTARAVRPDSRAASASASSSTSFALRQTRAKPARSAARRPSP
;
A
#
# COMPACT_ATOMS: atom_id res chain seq x y z
N MET A 1 35.33 5.53 -69.55
CA MET A 1 34.24 4.56 -69.73
C MET A 1 34.35 3.50 -68.63
N MET A 2 33.20 3.01 -68.16
CA MET A 2 32.95 2.03 -67.08
C MET A 2 32.99 2.60 -65.65
N ALA A 3 31.83 3.09 -65.23
CA ALA A 3 31.44 3.22 -63.83
C ALA A 3 30.98 1.84 -63.32
N GLY A 4 31.58 1.34 -62.25
CA GLY A 4 31.15 0.12 -61.56
C GLY A 4 30.80 0.44 -60.10
N GLY A 5 29.52 0.62 -59.81
CA GLY A 5 29.02 0.79 -58.45
C GLY A 5 28.85 -0.56 -57.74
N LEU A 6 29.52 -0.76 -56.61
CA LEU A 6 29.19 -1.81 -55.67
C LEU A 6 28.01 -1.34 -54.81
N LEU A 7 26.83 -1.93 -55.00
CA LEU A 7 25.73 -1.84 -54.05
C LEU A 7 25.94 -2.91 -52.98
N ALA A 8 26.32 -2.50 -51.78
CA ALA A 8 26.27 -3.37 -50.60
C ALA A 8 24.80 -3.62 -50.24
N SER A 9 24.31 -4.83 -50.52
CA SER A 9 22.98 -5.26 -50.07
C SER A 9 23.05 -5.59 -48.58
N CYS A 10 22.61 -4.66 -47.73
CA CYS A 10 22.29 -4.96 -46.34
C CYS A 10 21.03 -5.84 -46.31
N THR A 11 21.24 -7.14 -46.18
CA THR A 11 20.14 -8.08 -45.91
C THR A 11 19.68 -7.86 -44.47
N LEU A 12 18.56 -7.15 -44.30
CA LEU A 12 17.86 -7.04 -43.02
C LEU A 12 17.38 -8.44 -42.63
N PHE A 13 18.06 -9.06 -41.67
CA PHE A 13 17.58 -10.28 -41.03
C PHE A 13 16.32 -9.90 -40.24
N GLN A 14 15.14 -10.20 -40.78
CA GLN A 14 13.89 -10.11 -40.01
C GLN A 14 13.87 -11.35 -39.09
N PRO A 15 14.09 -11.22 -37.76
CA PRO A 15 13.85 -12.35 -36.88
C PRO A 15 12.38 -12.73 -37.00
N ALA A 16 12.11 -13.97 -37.38
CA ALA A 16 10.76 -14.50 -37.40
C ALA A 16 10.17 -14.36 -35.99
N VAL A 17 9.16 -13.50 -35.84
CA VAL A 17 8.39 -13.43 -34.60
C VAL A 17 7.74 -14.80 -34.44
N PRO A 18 8.05 -15.55 -33.36
CA PRO A 18 7.43 -16.85 -33.16
C PRO A 18 5.92 -16.69 -33.15
N ALA A 19 5.23 -17.54 -33.90
CA ALA A 19 3.78 -17.53 -33.94
C ALA A 19 3.24 -17.59 -32.50
N PRO A 20 2.25 -16.76 -32.14
CA PRO A 20 1.69 -16.79 -30.81
C PRO A 20 1.21 -18.22 -30.52
N PRO A 21 1.44 -18.74 -29.30
CA PRO A 21 0.99 -20.07 -28.95
C PRO A 21 -0.51 -20.17 -29.22
N ALA A 22 -0.93 -21.29 -29.81
CA ALA A 22 -2.34 -21.52 -30.09
C ALA A 22 -3.16 -21.27 -28.81
N PRO A 23 -4.26 -20.50 -28.87
CA PRO A 23 -5.04 -20.17 -27.70
C PRO A 23 -5.50 -21.48 -27.05
N LYS A 24 -5.06 -21.71 -25.81
CA LYS A 24 -5.52 -22.85 -25.03
C LYS A 24 -7.04 -22.72 -24.89
N ARG A 25 -7.76 -23.79 -25.22
CA ARG A 25 -9.22 -23.85 -25.02
C ARG A 25 -9.49 -23.53 -23.55
N ALA A 26 -10.39 -22.58 -23.29
CA ALA A 26 -10.78 -22.26 -21.93
C ALA A 26 -11.21 -23.57 -21.23
N PRO A 27 -10.76 -23.81 -19.99
CA PRO A 27 -11.10 -25.04 -19.29
C PRO A 27 -12.63 -25.16 -19.19
N ALA A 28 -13.15 -26.37 -19.41
CA ALA A 28 -14.59 -26.64 -19.39
C ALA A 28 -15.19 -26.42 -17.99
N GLU A 29 -14.35 -26.52 -16.95
CA GLU A 29 -14.70 -26.20 -15.57
C GLU A 29 -13.78 -25.08 -15.09
N LEU A 30 -14.35 -24.11 -14.37
CA LEU A 30 -13.56 -23.11 -13.68
C LEU A 30 -12.71 -23.78 -12.60
N PRO A 31 -11.46 -23.34 -12.40
CA PRO A 31 -10.61 -23.87 -11.33
C PRO A 31 -11.32 -23.69 -9.97
N ARG A 32 -11.48 -24.79 -9.24
CA ARG A 32 -11.96 -24.75 -7.86
C ARG A 32 -10.78 -24.39 -6.95
N ILE A 33 -10.92 -23.31 -6.20
CA ILE A 33 -9.95 -22.95 -5.17
C ILE A 33 -10.17 -23.91 -3.99
N PRO A 34 -9.16 -24.72 -3.60
CA PRO A 34 -9.30 -25.59 -2.44
C PRO A 34 -9.47 -24.76 -1.17
N ALA A 35 -10.18 -25.33 -0.18
CA ALA A 35 -10.28 -24.70 1.13
C ALA A 35 -8.87 -24.50 1.73
N PRO A 36 -8.62 -23.40 2.46
CA PRO A 36 -7.34 -23.17 3.11
C PRO A 36 -6.99 -24.31 4.08
N ASP A 37 -5.81 -24.90 3.90
CA ASP A 37 -5.29 -25.93 4.80
C ASP A 37 -4.32 -25.30 5.81
N ALA A 38 -4.76 -25.17 7.06
CA ALA A 38 -3.93 -24.63 8.13
C ALA A 38 -2.69 -25.50 8.42
N ALA A 39 -2.73 -26.80 8.12
CA ALA A 39 -1.60 -27.70 8.30
C ALA A 39 -0.48 -27.45 7.26
N ALA A 40 -0.76 -26.71 6.19
CA ALA A 40 0.24 -26.31 5.21
C ALA A 40 1.13 -25.14 5.69
N LEU A 41 0.83 -24.53 6.84
CA LEU A 41 1.58 -23.39 7.38
C LEU A 41 2.64 -23.83 8.40
N ASP A 42 3.88 -23.41 8.18
CA ASP A 42 4.95 -23.50 9.17
C ASP A 42 4.78 -22.37 10.20
N VAL A 43 4.40 -22.72 11.43
CA VAL A 43 4.27 -21.76 12.54
C VAL A 43 5.32 -22.00 13.64
N PRO A 44 5.76 -20.95 14.36
CA PRO A 44 6.68 -21.12 15.48
C PRO A 44 6.13 -22.06 16.57
N SER A 45 7.03 -22.72 17.31
CA SER A 45 6.65 -23.57 18.43
C SER A 45 5.75 -22.82 19.44
N GLY A 46 4.63 -23.43 19.81
CA GLY A 46 3.63 -22.84 20.72
C GLY A 46 2.49 -22.12 20.00
N PHE A 47 2.53 -21.99 18.67
CA PHE A 47 1.46 -21.44 17.85
C PHE A 47 0.72 -22.54 17.06
N ARG A 48 -0.50 -22.24 16.66
CA ARG A 48 -1.28 -23.02 15.67
C ARG A 48 -1.89 -22.04 14.67
N ALA A 49 -2.14 -22.51 13.46
CA ALA A 49 -2.93 -21.78 12.47
C ALA A 49 -4.35 -22.35 12.42
N GLU A 50 -5.32 -21.50 12.15
CA GLU A 50 -6.72 -21.87 11.89
C GLU A 50 -7.32 -20.90 10.87
N ALA A 51 -8.18 -21.39 9.98
CA ALA A 51 -8.96 -20.54 9.09
C ALA A 51 -10.16 -20.00 9.87
N VAL A 52 -10.18 -18.68 10.09
CA VAL A 52 -11.25 -18.00 10.86
C VAL A 52 -12.39 -17.53 9.97
N VAL A 53 -12.04 -17.02 8.77
CA VAL A 53 -12.98 -16.54 7.76
C VAL A 53 -12.35 -16.76 6.38
N THR A 54 -13.17 -17.13 5.40
CA THR A 54 -12.75 -17.40 4.02
C THR A 54 -13.63 -16.61 3.05
N ASP A 55 -13.29 -16.69 1.75
CA ASP A 55 -14.11 -16.14 0.67
C ASP A 55 -14.28 -14.60 0.70
N LEU A 56 -13.30 -13.92 1.30
CA LEU A 56 -13.16 -12.46 1.31
C LEU A 56 -12.62 -11.96 -0.04
N ILE A 57 -13.01 -10.74 -0.40
CA ILE A 57 -12.60 -10.03 -1.61
C ILE A 57 -11.50 -9.02 -1.24
N TYR A 58 -10.26 -9.34 -1.58
CA TYR A 58 -9.08 -8.48 -1.33
C TYR A 58 -9.02 -7.91 0.11
N PRO A 59 -9.02 -8.77 1.15
CA PRO A 59 -8.90 -8.29 2.53
C PRO A 59 -7.56 -7.57 2.74
N SER A 60 -7.59 -6.39 3.34
CA SER A 60 -6.42 -5.51 3.49
C SER A 60 -6.03 -5.23 4.94
N SER A 61 -7.01 -5.13 5.84
CA SER A 61 -6.76 -4.86 7.26
C SER A 61 -7.81 -5.53 8.15
N VAL A 62 -7.43 -5.78 9.40
CA VAL A 62 -8.28 -6.34 10.44
C VAL A 62 -8.02 -5.61 11.76
N ASP A 63 -9.06 -5.48 12.57
CA ASP A 63 -8.96 -5.01 13.96
C ASP A 63 -10.05 -5.67 14.82
N PHE A 64 -10.10 -5.36 16.11
CA PHE A 64 -11.11 -5.88 17.03
C PHE A 64 -11.87 -4.76 17.73
N ASP A 65 -13.19 -4.93 17.86
CA ASP A 65 -14.00 -4.04 18.70
C ASP A 65 -13.89 -4.37 20.19
N ASP A 66 -14.51 -3.53 21.04
CA ASP A 66 -14.49 -3.71 22.49
C ASP A 66 -15.20 -4.98 22.98
N GLN A 67 -16.01 -5.62 22.12
CA GLN A 67 -16.67 -6.90 22.39
C GLN A 67 -15.86 -8.09 21.86
N GLY A 68 -14.70 -7.84 21.26
CA GLY A 68 -13.80 -8.83 20.67
C GLY A 68 -14.26 -9.34 19.31
N ASN A 69 -15.26 -8.73 18.65
CA ASN A 69 -15.62 -9.11 17.29
C ASN A 69 -14.50 -8.71 16.33
N LEU A 70 -14.27 -9.53 15.31
CA LEU A 70 -13.26 -9.26 14.29
C LEU A 70 -13.84 -8.32 13.24
N LEU A 71 -13.21 -7.16 13.07
CA LEU A 71 -13.50 -6.20 12.01
C LEU A 71 -12.55 -6.47 10.84
N ILE A 72 -13.07 -6.40 9.61
CA ILE A 72 -12.32 -6.74 8.41
C ILE A 72 -12.58 -5.66 7.36
N ALA A 73 -11.51 -5.13 6.78
CA ALA A 73 -11.57 -4.28 5.61
C ALA A 73 -11.34 -5.10 4.35
N GLU A 74 -12.24 -4.97 3.39
CA GLU A 74 -12.03 -5.38 2.00
C GLU A 74 -11.69 -4.15 1.18
N ALA A 75 -10.55 -4.20 0.49
CA ALA A 75 -9.94 -3.02 -0.09
C ALA A 75 -10.83 -2.35 -1.16
N GLY A 76 -11.58 -3.13 -1.94
CA GLY A 76 -12.34 -2.62 -3.08
C GLY A 76 -11.49 -2.10 -4.23
N GLN A 77 -10.21 -2.46 -4.29
CA GLN A 77 -9.36 -2.20 -5.44
C GLN A 77 -8.15 -3.15 -5.45
N VAL A 78 -7.89 -3.73 -6.62
CA VAL A 78 -6.58 -4.27 -7.02
C VAL A 78 -6.36 -3.90 -8.50
N TYR A 79 -5.11 -3.84 -8.95
CA TYR A 79 -4.85 -3.60 -10.37
C TYR A 79 -5.56 -4.65 -11.24
N GLY A 80 -6.34 -4.19 -12.21
CA GLY A 80 -7.12 -5.04 -13.11
C GLY A 80 -8.54 -5.38 -12.65
N ASP A 81 -8.96 -4.99 -11.44
CA ASP A 81 -10.34 -5.15 -10.97
C ASP A 81 -10.89 -3.83 -10.39
N PRO A 82 -11.48 -2.96 -11.25
CA PRO A 82 -12.03 -1.69 -10.82
C PRO A 82 -13.43 -1.80 -10.19
N SER A 83 -14.01 -3.00 -10.11
CA SER A 83 -15.40 -3.22 -9.68
C SER A 83 -15.52 -3.89 -8.32
N ALA A 84 -14.39 -4.24 -7.70
CA ALA A 84 -14.36 -4.80 -6.36
C ALA A 84 -15.01 -3.85 -5.34
N PRO A 85 -15.91 -4.35 -4.46
CA PRO A 85 -16.56 -3.50 -3.48
C PRO A 85 -15.59 -3.17 -2.33
N ALA A 86 -15.51 -1.90 -1.95
CA ALA A 86 -14.84 -1.48 -0.71
C ALA A 86 -15.83 -1.63 0.46
N ARG A 87 -15.53 -2.49 1.43
CA ARG A 87 -16.47 -2.84 2.51
C ARG A 87 -15.77 -2.99 3.85
N ILE A 88 -16.49 -2.67 4.92
CA ILE A 88 -16.15 -3.12 6.27
C ILE A 88 -17.10 -4.25 6.65
N LEU A 89 -16.54 -5.35 7.14
CA LEU A 89 -17.27 -6.49 7.66
C LEU A 89 -17.00 -6.64 9.16
N ARG A 90 -17.96 -7.22 9.89
CA ARG A 90 -17.78 -7.68 11.26
C ARG A 90 -18.13 -9.16 11.35
N LEU A 91 -17.19 -9.95 11.84
CA LEU A 91 -17.41 -11.34 12.25
C LEU A 91 -17.63 -11.35 13.76
N ASN A 92 -18.86 -11.65 14.17
CA ASN A 92 -19.19 -11.69 15.58
C ASN A 92 -18.71 -12.98 16.26
N GLN A 93 -18.76 -13.01 17.60
CA GLN A 93 -18.38 -14.17 18.42
C GLN A 93 -19.21 -15.45 18.13
N ALA A 94 -20.38 -15.33 17.52
CA ALA A 94 -21.20 -16.47 17.09
C ALA A 94 -20.83 -16.99 15.68
N GLY A 95 -19.86 -16.37 15.01
CA GLY A 95 -19.42 -16.73 13.67
C GLY A 95 -20.28 -16.13 12.54
N ALA A 96 -21.19 -15.20 12.85
CA ALA A 96 -21.96 -14.52 11.81
C ALA A 96 -21.16 -13.33 11.25
N LEU A 97 -21.09 -13.28 9.92
CA LEU A 97 -20.44 -12.20 9.17
C LEU A 97 -21.49 -11.21 8.69
N GLU A 98 -21.30 -9.93 9.01
CA GLU A 98 -22.21 -8.84 8.64
C GLU A 98 -21.44 -7.70 7.98
N VAL A 99 -22.11 -6.97 7.07
CA VAL A 99 -21.54 -5.78 6.43
C VAL A 99 -21.88 -4.56 7.27
N LEU A 100 -20.86 -3.81 7.69
CA LEU A 100 -21.00 -2.59 8.48
C LEU A 100 -21.05 -1.32 7.62
N ALA A 101 -20.29 -1.27 6.53
CA ALA A 101 -20.18 -0.09 5.68
C ALA A 101 -19.79 -0.45 4.25
N THR A 102 -20.30 0.32 3.28
CA THR A 102 -19.99 0.17 1.85
C THR A 102 -19.73 1.50 1.13
N GLN A 103 -19.93 2.63 1.81
CA GLN A 103 -19.79 3.98 1.26
C GLN A 103 -18.32 4.44 1.31
N LEU A 104 -17.43 3.67 0.68
CA LEU A 104 -15.97 3.83 0.77
C LEU A 104 -15.32 3.95 -0.60
N ASN A 105 -14.17 4.62 -0.64
CA ASN A 105 -13.35 4.74 -1.85
C ASN A 105 -12.17 3.77 -1.77
N GLY A 106 -12.20 2.70 -2.56
CA GLY A 106 -11.08 1.75 -2.63
C GLY A 106 -9.78 2.38 -3.18
N PRO A 107 -8.58 1.94 -2.76
CA PRO A 107 -8.38 0.92 -1.74
C PRO A 107 -8.67 1.45 -0.32
N VAL A 108 -9.33 0.62 0.49
CA VAL A 108 -9.29 0.72 1.95
C VAL A 108 -8.00 0.03 2.40
N ASN A 109 -7.04 0.79 2.93
CA ASN A 109 -5.76 0.22 3.33
C ASN A 109 -5.70 -0.10 4.81
N ASP A 110 -6.52 0.55 5.64
CA ASP A 110 -6.53 0.27 7.06
C ASP A 110 -7.84 0.62 7.76
N ILE A 111 -8.09 -0.09 8.87
CA ILE A 111 -9.13 0.20 9.84
C ILE A 111 -8.54 0.19 11.25
N LEU A 112 -9.07 1.07 12.10
CA LEU A 112 -8.62 1.20 13.49
C LEU A 112 -9.82 1.40 14.41
N TRP A 113 -10.07 0.45 15.31
CA TRP A 113 -11.03 0.60 16.38
C TRP A 113 -10.44 1.44 17.52
N HIS A 114 -11.14 2.50 17.89
CA HIS A 114 -10.73 3.34 19.01
C HIS A 114 -11.93 4.02 19.67
N GLN A 115 -12.09 3.77 20.98
CA GLN A 115 -13.13 4.40 21.83
C GLN A 115 -14.55 4.28 21.26
N GLY A 116 -14.94 3.06 20.88
CA GLY A 116 -16.29 2.79 20.38
C GLY A 116 -16.54 3.21 18.92
N LYS A 117 -15.51 3.69 18.22
CA LYS A 117 -15.59 4.13 16.82
C LYS A 117 -14.59 3.38 15.95
N LEU A 118 -14.93 3.21 14.68
CA LEU A 118 -14.03 2.60 13.70
C LEU A 118 -13.53 3.66 12.71
N TYR A 119 -12.25 3.99 12.78
CA TYR A 119 -11.58 4.88 11.83
C TYR A 119 -11.14 4.08 10.61
N ILE A 120 -11.23 4.71 9.44
CA ILE A 120 -11.06 4.06 8.14
C ILE A 120 -10.12 4.90 7.28
N SER A 121 -9.02 4.31 6.83
CA SER A 121 -8.10 4.89 5.85
C SER A 121 -8.42 4.33 4.47
N HIS A 122 -9.00 5.16 3.61
CA HIS A 122 -9.41 4.78 2.26
C HIS A 122 -9.07 5.87 1.24
N LYS A 123 -9.08 5.57 -0.05
CA LYS A 123 -8.48 6.42 -1.08
C LYS A 123 -8.90 7.89 -0.99
N GLY A 124 -7.91 8.71 -0.62
CA GLY A 124 -8.03 10.17 -0.57
C GLY A 124 -8.69 10.72 0.70
N LYS A 125 -9.03 9.84 1.66
CA LYS A 125 -9.84 10.17 2.82
C LYS A 125 -9.46 9.39 4.09
N ILE A 126 -9.59 10.07 5.23
CA ILE A 126 -9.78 9.41 6.52
C ILE A 126 -11.23 9.63 6.92
N SER A 127 -11.94 8.55 7.27
CA SER A 127 -13.33 8.58 7.70
C SER A 127 -13.51 7.84 9.02
N VAL A 128 -14.67 8.01 9.64
CA VAL A 128 -15.07 7.27 10.84
C VAL A 128 -16.45 6.67 10.63
N LEU A 129 -16.62 5.41 11.02
CA LEU A 129 -17.91 4.77 11.21
C LEU A 129 -18.31 4.93 12.68
N ASP A 130 -19.39 5.66 12.92
CA ASP A 130 -19.91 5.97 14.25
C ASP A 130 -21.45 5.88 14.21
N GLY A 131 -22.03 5.03 15.07
CA GLY A 131 -23.48 4.81 15.09
C GLY A 131 -24.08 4.26 13.79
N GLY A 132 -23.28 3.54 12.98
CA GLY A 132 -23.72 3.00 11.68
C GLY A 132 -23.62 3.97 10.50
N GLU A 133 -23.09 5.17 10.71
CA GLU A 133 -22.91 6.19 9.69
C GLU A 133 -21.42 6.42 9.41
N VAL A 134 -21.02 6.46 8.13
CA VAL A 134 -19.66 6.81 7.71
C VAL A 134 -19.56 8.32 7.51
N LYS A 135 -18.62 8.96 8.19
CA LYS A 135 -18.35 10.42 8.12
C LYS A 135 -16.91 10.67 7.71
N ASP A 136 -16.73 11.53 6.71
CA ASP A 136 -15.39 11.95 6.28
C ASP A 136 -14.80 12.95 7.28
N LEU A 137 -13.60 12.66 7.78
CA LEU A 137 -12.86 13.50 8.72
C LEU A 137 -11.79 14.34 8.00
N VAL A 138 -11.02 13.69 7.14
CA VAL A 138 -9.99 14.34 6.31
C VAL A 138 -10.26 13.94 4.86
N THR A 139 -10.32 14.92 3.95
CA THR A 139 -10.58 14.70 2.52
C THR A 139 -9.49 15.30 1.65
N GLY A 140 -9.41 14.92 0.38
CA GLY A 140 -8.48 15.51 -0.58
C GLY A 140 -7.01 15.18 -0.30
N LEU A 141 -6.75 14.01 0.27
CA LEU A 141 -5.39 13.47 0.38
C LEU A 141 -4.88 13.03 -1.01
N PRO A 142 -3.58 13.21 -1.33
CA PRO A 142 -3.03 12.95 -2.66
C PRO A 142 -2.79 11.44 -2.92
N SER A 143 -3.89 10.69 -3.06
CA SER A 143 -3.91 9.21 -3.11
C SER A 143 -4.40 8.67 -4.46
N LEU A 144 -4.18 9.39 -5.56
CA LEU A 144 -4.65 8.99 -6.90
C LEU A 144 -3.59 8.33 -7.78
N GLY A 145 -2.41 8.05 -7.23
CA GLY A 145 -1.26 7.51 -7.95
C GLY A 145 -0.93 6.07 -7.58
N ASP A 146 0.36 5.75 -7.64
CA ASP A 146 0.90 4.43 -7.30
C ASP A 146 0.61 4.05 -5.83
N HIS A 147 0.67 5.03 -4.92
CA HIS A 147 0.53 4.80 -3.49
C HIS A 147 -0.52 5.73 -2.87
N HIS A 148 -1.12 5.27 -1.78
CA HIS A 148 -2.32 5.88 -1.18
C HIS A 148 -2.04 6.27 0.28
N ASN A 149 -3.06 6.78 0.99
CA ASN A 149 -3.03 6.84 2.45
C ASN A 149 -3.12 5.42 3.04
N ASN A 150 -2.36 5.15 4.09
CA ASN A 150 -2.15 3.80 4.65
C ASN A 150 -2.53 3.75 6.13
N GLN A 151 -1.81 2.92 6.92
CA GLN A 151 -2.14 2.58 8.31
C GLN A 151 -2.40 3.80 9.21
N LEU A 152 -3.44 3.67 10.03
CA LEU A 152 -3.84 4.55 11.11
C LEU A 152 -3.28 4.04 12.44
N THR A 153 -2.94 4.97 13.32
CA THR A 153 -2.68 4.66 14.73
C THR A 153 -3.04 5.85 15.60
N VAL A 154 -3.39 5.61 16.87
CA VAL A 154 -3.59 6.69 17.85
C VAL A 154 -2.31 6.86 18.66
N GLY A 155 -1.81 8.09 18.73
CA GLY A 155 -0.64 8.43 19.52
C GLY A 155 -0.93 8.58 21.01
N PRO A 156 0.12 8.65 21.86
CA PRO A 156 -0.03 8.89 23.29
C PRO A 156 -0.64 10.27 23.62
N ASP A 157 -0.68 11.18 22.64
CA ASP A 157 -1.35 12.48 22.70
C ASP A 157 -2.83 12.43 22.32
N GLY A 158 -3.38 11.25 22.02
CA GLY A 158 -4.77 11.04 21.64
C GLY A 158 -5.11 11.48 20.21
N LYS A 159 -4.10 11.77 19.37
CA LYS A 159 -4.29 12.14 17.96
C LYS A 159 -4.20 10.94 17.04
N LEU A 160 -4.87 11.00 15.89
CA LEU A 160 -4.70 10.04 14.80
C LEU A 160 -3.43 10.37 14.02
N TYR A 161 -2.64 9.35 13.70
CA TYR A 161 -1.46 9.41 12.85
C TYR A 161 -1.66 8.47 11.67
N PHE A 162 -1.26 8.90 10.47
CA PHE A 162 -1.36 8.05 9.28
C PHE A 162 -0.29 8.37 8.24
N GLY A 163 0.06 7.34 7.46
CA GLY A 163 0.97 7.47 6.33
C GLY A 163 0.25 7.93 5.06
N GLN A 164 0.91 8.75 4.26
CA GLN A 164 0.51 9.13 2.91
C GLN A 164 1.61 8.76 1.91
N GLY A 165 1.30 7.88 0.98
CA GLY A 165 2.20 7.48 -0.09
C GLY A 165 2.45 8.55 -1.15
N VAL A 166 3.46 8.30 -1.98
CA VAL A 166 3.79 9.11 -3.16
C VAL A 166 2.93 8.76 -4.38
N MET A 167 2.80 9.70 -5.31
CA MET A 167 2.06 9.53 -6.56
C MET A 167 2.81 8.60 -7.52
N THR A 168 4.14 8.62 -7.52
CA THR A 168 4.97 7.89 -8.50
C THR A 168 5.92 6.88 -7.83
N ASN A 169 6.53 6.00 -8.63
CA ASN A 169 7.55 5.09 -8.13
C ASN A 169 8.80 5.81 -7.60
N SER A 170 9.22 6.88 -8.27
CA SER A 170 10.58 7.44 -8.11
C SER A 170 10.67 8.95 -8.34
N GLY A 171 9.58 9.69 -8.14
CA GLY A 171 9.51 11.15 -8.24
C GLY A 171 9.28 11.68 -9.66
N VAL A 172 9.08 10.80 -10.64
CA VAL A 172 8.95 11.12 -12.07
C VAL A 172 7.74 10.39 -12.63
N VAL A 173 6.87 11.12 -13.35
CA VAL A 173 5.74 10.50 -14.04
C VAL A 173 6.22 9.90 -15.35
N GLY A 174 6.10 8.59 -15.50
CA GLY A 174 6.64 7.82 -16.62
C GLY A 174 5.70 6.76 -17.18
N ILE A 175 6.21 5.94 -18.11
CA ILE A 175 5.46 4.88 -18.78
C ILE A 175 4.89 3.86 -17.80
N ASP A 176 5.56 3.62 -16.68
CA ASP A 176 5.08 2.72 -15.65
C ASP A 176 3.77 3.20 -15.03
N ASN A 177 3.57 4.51 -14.87
CA ASN A 177 2.32 5.05 -14.33
C ASN A 177 1.12 4.84 -15.26
N PHE A 178 1.35 4.67 -16.57
CA PHE A 178 0.33 4.19 -17.49
C PHE A 178 0.01 2.71 -17.26
N LEU A 179 1.04 1.88 -17.07
CA LEU A 179 0.88 0.44 -16.82
C LEU A 179 0.18 0.16 -15.48
N PHE A 180 0.39 1.03 -14.50
CA PHE A 180 -0.33 1.04 -13.21
C PHE A 180 -1.63 1.88 -13.26
N GLN A 181 -2.13 2.16 -14.47
CA GLN A 181 -3.51 2.55 -14.81
C GLN A 181 -4.00 3.92 -14.34
N TRP A 182 -3.24 4.70 -13.57
CA TRP A 182 -3.70 6.02 -13.13
C TRP A 182 -3.39 7.14 -14.12
N LEU A 183 -2.29 7.04 -14.88
CA LEU A 183 -1.85 8.14 -15.75
C LEU A 183 -2.91 8.58 -16.78
N PRO A 184 -3.64 7.67 -17.48
CA PRO A 184 -4.65 8.09 -18.44
C PRO A 184 -5.81 8.89 -17.82
N ALA A 185 -6.17 8.59 -16.58
CA ALA A 185 -7.25 9.28 -15.87
C ALA A 185 -6.77 10.59 -15.24
N HIS A 186 -5.47 10.71 -14.96
CA HIS A 186 -4.89 11.78 -14.18
C HIS A 186 -3.54 12.28 -14.76
N PRO A 187 -3.50 12.73 -16.04
CA PRO A 187 -2.25 13.09 -16.72
C PRO A 187 -1.53 14.30 -16.11
N ASP A 188 -2.29 15.17 -15.42
CA ASP A 188 -1.78 16.40 -14.82
C ASP A 188 -1.28 16.19 -13.38
N LEU A 189 -1.46 14.99 -12.82
CA LEU A 189 -1.04 14.69 -11.45
C LEU A 189 0.41 14.22 -11.39
N HIS A 190 1.07 14.61 -10.30
CA HIS A 190 2.47 14.34 -10.02
C HIS A 190 2.70 14.41 -8.50
N ASP A 191 3.88 14.01 -8.04
CA ASP A 191 4.25 14.14 -6.63
C ASP A 191 4.22 15.58 -6.16
N VAL A 192 3.68 15.81 -4.96
CA VAL A 192 3.66 17.12 -4.31
C VAL A 192 4.44 17.05 -2.99
N PRO A 193 5.50 17.86 -2.80
CA PRO A 193 6.33 17.80 -1.59
C PRO A 193 5.66 18.49 -0.41
N ALA A 194 6.08 18.13 0.80
CA ALA A 194 5.56 18.73 2.04
C ALA A 194 6.20 20.09 2.39
N ARG A 195 7.32 20.42 1.74
CA ARG A 195 8.09 21.65 1.91
C ARG A 195 8.62 22.12 0.57
N ASP A 196 8.99 23.39 0.49
CA ASP A 196 9.64 23.94 -0.68
C ASP A 196 10.97 23.19 -0.94
N ILE A 197 11.16 22.73 -2.17
CA ILE A 197 12.36 22.03 -2.61
C ILE A 197 12.97 22.70 -3.83
N HIS A 198 14.29 22.58 -3.96
CA HIS A 198 15.04 22.98 -5.14
C HIS A 198 15.46 21.72 -5.91
N LEU A 199 15.03 21.62 -7.15
CA LEU A 199 15.37 20.53 -8.06
C LEU A 199 16.69 20.83 -8.77
N LYS A 200 17.41 19.76 -9.15
CA LYS A 200 18.61 19.86 -9.98
C LYS A 200 18.32 20.22 -11.44
N GLY A 201 17.07 20.03 -11.89
CA GLY A 201 16.68 20.20 -13.29
C GLY A 201 16.99 18.98 -14.17
N ASP A 202 17.15 17.80 -13.58
CA ASP A 202 17.31 16.55 -14.34
C ASP A 202 16.03 16.24 -15.13
N VAL A 203 16.19 15.74 -16.36
CA VAL A 203 15.11 15.41 -17.29
C VAL A 203 15.27 13.98 -17.77
N TRP A 204 14.16 13.26 -17.86
CA TRP A 204 14.11 11.87 -18.34
C TRP A 204 13.24 11.78 -19.60
N THR A 205 13.64 10.91 -20.53
CA THR A 205 12.82 10.56 -21.68
C THR A 205 11.96 9.35 -21.34
N THR A 206 10.68 9.40 -21.67
CA THR A 206 9.73 8.31 -21.47
C THR A 206 8.89 8.06 -22.72
N LEU A 207 8.47 6.83 -22.93
CA LEU A 207 7.48 6.51 -23.94
C LEU A 207 6.15 7.19 -23.58
N ASN A 208 5.47 7.75 -24.57
CA ASN A 208 4.12 8.26 -24.50
C ASN A 208 3.14 7.24 -25.09
N PRO A 209 2.52 6.40 -24.25
CA PRO A 209 1.62 5.34 -24.71
C PRO A 209 0.32 5.89 -25.31
N MET A 210 -0.06 7.13 -24.99
CA MET A 210 -1.27 7.79 -25.49
C MET A 210 -1.17 8.23 -26.97
N MET A 211 0.04 8.14 -27.54
CA MET A 211 0.32 8.49 -28.94
C MET A 211 0.66 7.26 -29.80
N LEU A 212 0.66 6.07 -29.21
CA LEU A 212 0.89 4.83 -29.95
C LEU A 212 -0.20 4.64 -31.01
N GLY A 213 0.20 4.43 -32.26
CA GLY A 213 -0.70 4.22 -33.39
C GLY A 213 -1.23 5.51 -34.05
N LYS A 214 -0.83 6.69 -33.58
CA LYS A 214 -1.11 7.96 -34.26
C LYS A 214 0.06 8.33 -35.17
N ALA A 215 -0.22 8.54 -36.46
CA ALA A 215 0.80 8.94 -37.43
C ALA A 215 1.33 10.34 -37.09
N ASP A 216 2.62 10.56 -37.30
CA ASP A 216 3.32 11.85 -37.18
C ASP A 216 3.43 12.48 -35.78
N GLU A 217 3.15 11.72 -34.71
CA GLU A 217 3.31 12.18 -33.33
C GLU A 217 4.54 11.56 -32.63
N ALA A 218 5.24 12.36 -31.82
CA ALA A 218 6.39 11.89 -31.07
C ALA A 218 5.96 10.87 -29.99
N THR A 219 6.45 9.64 -30.13
CA THR A 219 6.18 8.56 -29.17
C THR A 219 7.06 8.65 -27.92
N ALA A 220 8.04 9.54 -27.89
CA ALA A 220 8.86 9.83 -26.72
C ALA A 220 8.63 11.26 -26.25
N VAL A 221 8.49 11.46 -24.94
CA VAL A 221 8.33 12.77 -24.31
C VAL A 221 9.33 12.94 -23.18
N ALA A 222 9.69 14.19 -22.89
CA ALA A 222 10.56 14.54 -21.77
C ALA A 222 9.71 14.80 -20.51
N THR A 223 10.17 14.34 -19.35
CA THR A 223 9.49 14.50 -18.06
C THR A 223 10.53 14.83 -16.98
N ALA A 224 10.17 15.70 -16.04
CA ALA A 224 11.05 16.11 -14.95
C ALA A 224 10.51 15.63 -13.59
N ALA A 225 11.35 15.72 -12.56
CA ALA A 225 10.94 15.36 -11.21
C ALA A 225 9.83 16.31 -10.70
N PHE A 226 8.86 15.79 -9.95
CA PHE A 226 7.73 16.57 -9.42
C PHE A 226 7.02 17.41 -10.49
N SER A 227 6.94 16.88 -11.71
CA SER A 227 6.31 17.53 -12.86
C SER A 227 5.28 16.61 -13.50
N MET A 228 4.31 17.23 -14.18
CA MET A 228 3.30 16.52 -14.97
C MET A 228 3.96 15.67 -16.05
N PHE A 229 3.25 14.63 -16.50
CA PHE A 229 3.73 13.80 -17.60
C PHE A 229 4.00 14.65 -18.86
N GLY A 230 5.17 14.45 -19.49
CA GLY A 230 5.54 15.18 -20.70
C GLY A 230 6.00 16.64 -20.48
N ARG A 231 6.07 17.13 -19.23
CA ARG A 231 6.70 18.42 -18.89
C ARG A 231 8.15 18.20 -18.47
N GLY A 232 9.05 18.23 -19.45
CA GLY A 232 10.50 18.13 -19.22
C GLY A 232 11.18 19.45 -18.84
N GLU A 233 10.53 20.59 -19.07
CA GLU A 233 11.05 21.92 -18.73
C GLU A 233 10.12 22.56 -17.70
N PRO A 234 10.41 22.42 -16.39
CA PRO A 234 9.62 23.08 -15.36
C PRO A 234 9.84 24.60 -15.43
N GLU A 235 8.79 25.37 -15.18
CA GLU A 235 8.84 26.84 -15.19
C GLU A 235 9.76 27.41 -14.09
N SER A 236 10.06 26.59 -13.07
CA SER A 236 10.96 26.89 -11.98
C SER A 236 11.60 25.62 -11.45
N ASN A 237 12.86 25.70 -11.04
CA ASN A 237 13.52 24.64 -10.27
C ASN A 237 13.06 24.61 -8.79
N VAL A 238 12.16 25.49 -8.38
CA VAL A 238 11.55 25.50 -7.05
C VAL A 238 10.14 24.93 -7.13
N VAL A 239 9.90 23.83 -6.39
CA VAL A 239 8.56 23.26 -6.21
C VAL A 239 8.07 23.66 -4.83
N ARG A 240 6.86 24.23 -4.77
CA ARG A 240 6.25 24.68 -3.51
C ARG A 240 5.67 23.51 -2.73
N GLY A 241 5.87 23.54 -1.42
CA GLY A 241 5.32 22.55 -0.51
C GLY A 241 3.84 22.79 -0.17
N THR A 242 3.14 21.75 0.23
CA THR A 242 1.79 21.83 0.79
C THR A 242 1.64 20.89 2.00
N LEU A 243 0.63 21.14 2.85
CA LEU A 243 0.35 20.26 3.98
C LEU A 243 -0.14 18.88 3.53
N LYS A 244 -1.07 18.83 2.57
CA LYS A 244 -1.59 17.58 1.98
C LYS A 244 -0.65 17.11 0.88
N ALA A 245 0.54 16.71 1.30
CA ALA A 245 1.63 16.30 0.44
C ALA A 245 1.84 14.78 0.43
N ASN A 246 2.52 14.32 -0.60
CA ASN A 246 2.95 12.95 -0.80
C ASN A 246 4.14 12.58 0.10
N GLY A 247 4.25 11.30 0.45
CA GLY A 247 5.41 10.76 1.17
C GLY A 247 5.54 11.29 2.60
N THR A 248 4.41 11.39 3.31
CA THR A 248 4.32 12.03 4.64
C THR A 248 3.78 11.11 5.72
N ILE A 249 4.10 11.43 6.97
CA ILE A 249 3.27 11.07 8.12
C ILE A 249 2.51 12.33 8.52
N LEU A 250 1.19 12.24 8.53
CA LEU A 250 0.29 13.30 8.97
C LEU A 250 -0.35 12.91 10.30
N ARG A 251 -0.78 13.90 11.07
CA ARG A 251 -1.63 13.69 12.25
C ARG A 251 -2.78 14.67 12.31
N CYS A 252 -3.88 14.29 12.95
CA CYS A 252 -5.02 15.15 13.25
C CYS A 252 -5.68 14.75 14.56
N ASN A 253 -6.59 15.59 15.07
CA ASN A 253 -7.51 15.20 16.12
C ASN A 253 -8.43 14.07 15.63
N THR A 254 -9.04 13.33 16.56
CA THR A 254 -9.98 12.24 16.24
C THR A 254 -11.26 12.70 15.55
N ASP A 255 -11.56 14.00 15.56
CA ASP A 255 -12.64 14.62 14.77
C ASP A 255 -12.18 15.11 13.39
N GLY A 256 -10.92 14.85 13.00
CA GLY A 256 -10.33 15.28 11.73
C GLY A 256 -9.72 16.68 11.74
N THR A 257 -9.94 17.48 12.78
CA THR A 257 -9.42 18.85 12.87
C THR A 257 -7.93 18.89 13.21
N GLY A 258 -7.27 20.03 12.99
CA GLY A 258 -5.87 20.22 13.37
C GLY A 258 -4.90 19.29 12.63
N LEU A 259 -5.09 19.16 11.30
CA LEU A 259 -4.19 18.40 10.45
C LEU A 259 -2.78 19.02 10.46
N GLU A 260 -1.77 18.21 10.73
CA GLU A 260 -0.38 18.64 10.88
C GLU A 260 0.58 17.65 10.23
N LEU A 261 1.72 18.17 9.76
CA LEU A 261 2.82 17.37 9.23
C LEU A 261 3.73 16.89 10.37
N VAL A 262 3.96 15.58 10.47
CA VAL A 262 4.86 14.97 11.46
C VAL A 262 6.22 14.67 10.83
N ALA A 263 6.22 14.02 9.66
CA ALA A 263 7.43 13.65 8.93
C ALA A 263 7.16 13.67 7.41
N TRP A 264 8.21 13.81 6.62
CA TRP A 264 8.14 13.78 5.15
C TRP A 264 9.43 13.24 4.54
N GLY A 265 9.41 12.93 3.24
CA GLY A 265 10.53 12.32 2.54
C GLY A 265 10.50 10.78 2.57
N LEU A 266 9.33 10.21 2.85
CA LEU A 266 9.04 8.79 2.76
C LEU A 266 8.50 8.46 1.37
N ARG A 267 8.54 7.19 0.96
CA ARG A 267 7.93 6.80 -0.32
C ARG A 267 6.50 6.31 -0.11
N ASN A 268 6.35 5.18 0.54
CA ASN A 268 5.06 4.56 0.79
C ASN A 268 5.04 4.05 2.24
N PRO A 269 4.83 4.96 3.22
CA PRO A 269 4.76 4.61 4.63
C PRO A 269 3.50 3.79 4.87
N PHE A 270 3.64 2.48 4.78
CA PHE A 270 2.52 1.55 4.73
C PHE A 270 2.09 1.15 6.15
N GLY A 271 3.06 0.89 7.02
CA GLY A 271 2.81 0.57 8.42
C GLY A 271 3.24 1.69 9.36
N VAL A 272 2.41 2.03 10.35
CA VAL A 272 2.66 3.11 11.32
C VAL A 272 2.20 2.64 12.70
N MET A 273 3.11 2.58 13.68
CA MET A 273 2.77 2.06 15.01
C MET A 273 3.65 2.65 16.12
N TRP A 274 3.03 2.88 17.28
CA TRP A 274 3.72 3.30 18.49
C TRP A 274 4.22 2.11 19.29
N SER A 275 5.46 2.18 19.76
CA SER A 275 5.95 1.28 20.80
C SER A 275 5.47 1.72 22.19
N PRO A 276 5.48 0.80 23.19
CA PRO A 276 5.06 1.12 24.56
C PRO A 276 5.84 2.28 25.22
N ASP A 277 7.05 2.58 24.76
CA ASP A 277 7.87 3.69 25.26
C ASP A 277 7.56 5.04 24.57
N GLY A 278 6.56 5.07 23.69
CA GLY A 278 6.15 6.27 22.97
C GLY A 278 7.01 6.61 21.75
N THR A 279 7.76 5.66 21.18
CA THR A 279 8.46 5.85 19.90
C THR A 279 7.55 5.47 18.72
N LEU A 280 7.45 6.34 17.72
CA LEU A 280 6.74 6.04 16.48
C LEU A 280 7.65 5.29 15.50
N PHE A 281 7.21 4.12 15.05
CA PHE A 281 7.84 3.33 14.00
C PHE A 281 7.04 3.41 12.70
N VAL A 282 7.76 3.46 11.58
CA VAL A 282 7.18 3.48 10.24
C VAL A 282 7.85 2.41 9.38
N ALA A 283 7.04 1.57 8.74
CA ALA A 283 7.46 0.67 7.68
C ALA A 283 7.22 1.34 6.32
N ASP A 284 8.30 1.74 5.65
CA ASP A 284 8.26 2.44 4.36
C ASP A 284 8.62 1.50 3.21
N ASN A 285 7.72 1.31 2.25
CA ASN A 285 7.97 0.49 1.07
C ASN A 285 8.86 1.26 0.09
N GLY A 286 10.09 0.76 -0.07
CA GLY A 286 11.10 1.31 -0.97
C GLY A 286 10.72 1.22 -2.46
N TYR A 287 11.54 1.85 -3.29
CA TYR A 287 11.32 1.94 -4.74
C TYR A 287 11.46 0.60 -5.46
N ASP A 288 10.79 0.50 -6.60
CA ASP A 288 10.87 -0.65 -7.51
C ASP A 288 11.81 -0.32 -8.68
N GLU A 289 12.51 -1.33 -9.22
CA GLU A 289 13.34 -1.17 -10.44
C GLU A 289 12.44 -1.10 -11.70
N ARG A 290 11.68 -0.02 -11.84
CA ARG A 290 10.78 0.25 -12.98
C ARG A 290 10.72 1.73 -13.33
N GLY A 291 10.08 2.01 -14.46
CA GLY A 291 9.78 3.35 -14.93
C GLY A 291 10.96 4.04 -15.61
N SER A 292 10.81 5.34 -15.84
CA SER A 292 11.74 6.15 -16.64
C SER A 292 12.90 6.72 -15.83
N ARG A 293 12.82 6.59 -14.50
CA ARG A 293 13.91 6.85 -13.55
C ARG A 293 14.14 5.60 -12.68
N PRO A 294 14.70 4.52 -13.25
CA PRO A 294 15.11 3.37 -12.45
C PRO A 294 16.31 3.75 -11.58
N SER A 295 16.36 3.27 -10.34
CA SER A 295 17.56 3.35 -9.50
C SER A 295 18.16 1.95 -9.39
N ALA A 296 19.47 1.84 -9.55
CA ALA A 296 20.17 0.56 -9.45
C ALA A 296 20.23 0.06 -8.00
N ASN A 297 20.12 -1.25 -7.80
CA ASN A 297 20.14 -1.95 -6.51
C ASN A 297 18.90 -1.70 -5.62
N ALA A 298 17.72 -1.52 -6.23
CA ALA A 298 16.50 -1.64 -5.43
C ALA A 298 16.35 -3.08 -4.96
N PRO A 299 15.77 -3.34 -3.77
CA PRO A 299 15.37 -4.69 -3.40
C PRO A 299 14.29 -5.17 -4.38
N VAL A 300 14.70 -5.95 -5.39
CA VAL A 300 13.79 -6.53 -6.38
C VAL A 300 12.77 -7.41 -5.66
N ALA A 301 11.49 -7.04 -5.75
CA ALA A 301 10.39 -7.98 -5.60
C ALA A 301 10.42 -8.92 -6.81
N ALA A 302 11.32 -9.91 -6.76
CA ALA A 302 11.37 -10.96 -7.75
C ALA A 302 10.00 -11.67 -7.74
N LEU A 303 9.21 -11.46 -8.78
CA LEU A 303 8.16 -12.39 -9.16
C LEU A 303 8.87 -13.75 -9.34
N GLY A 304 8.62 -14.65 -8.39
CA GLY A 304 9.39 -15.89 -8.28
C GLY A 304 9.23 -16.76 -9.51
N GLU A 305 10.34 -17.21 -10.08
CA GLU A 305 10.31 -18.48 -10.80
C GLU A 305 10.08 -19.62 -9.80
N PRO A 306 9.28 -20.64 -10.14
CA PRO A 306 9.04 -21.77 -9.24
C PRO A 306 10.36 -22.53 -9.02
N GLY A 307 10.83 -22.60 -7.77
CA GLY A 307 11.80 -23.63 -7.35
C GLY A 307 13.14 -23.17 -6.76
N LYS A 308 13.41 -21.88 -6.56
CA LYS A 308 14.63 -21.44 -5.85
C LYS A 308 14.31 -20.77 -4.52
N ARG A 309 14.66 -21.44 -3.42
CA ARG A 309 14.64 -20.88 -2.06
C ARG A 309 15.52 -19.63 -2.00
N CYS A 310 14.89 -18.46 -1.88
CA CYS A 310 15.59 -17.19 -1.74
C CYS A 310 15.77 -16.89 -0.24
N ARG A 311 17.01 -16.95 0.27
CA ARG A 311 17.36 -16.27 1.53
C ARG A 311 17.46 -14.78 1.22
N LYS A 312 16.45 -13.99 1.56
CA LYS A 312 16.53 -12.51 1.51
C LYS A 312 16.71 -11.95 2.91
N THR A 313 17.81 -11.23 3.11
CA THR A 313 17.98 -10.29 4.23
C THR A 313 17.38 -8.96 3.80
N SER A 314 16.19 -8.61 4.28
CA SER A 314 15.71 -7.23 4.22
C SER A 314 16.50 -6.41 5.24
N ARG A 315 17.12 -5.31 4.81
CA ARG A 315 17.49 -4.24 5.75
C ARG A 315 16.31 -3.28 5.79
N ALA A 316 15.49 -3.39 6.82
CA ALA A 316 14.57 -2.33 7.20
C ALA A 316 15.39 -1.08 7.55
N SER A 317 15.17 0.04 6.86
CA SER A 317 15.67 1.33 7.32
C SER A 317 14.69 1.88 8.35
N THR A 318 15.06 1.84 9.63
CA THR A 318 14.30 2.53 10.68
C THR A 318 14.54 4.04 10.55
N ALA A 319 13.58 4.77 9.97
CA ALA A 319 13.54 6.22 10.10
C ALA A 319 13.04 6.54 11.52
N ARG A 320 13.90 7.08 12.38
CA ARG A 320 13.51 7.52 13.73
C ARG A 320 12.80 8.87 13.59
N ALA A 321 11.48 8.88 13.71
CA ALA A 321 10.72 10.12 13.80
C ALA A 321 11.12 10.88 15.07
N VAL A 322 11.27 12.20 14.93
CA VAL A 322 11.67 13.14 15.99
C VAL A 322 10.68 13.07 17.15
N ARG A 323 11.17 13.10 18.40
CA ARG A 323 10.31 13.22 19.60
C ARG A 323 9.53 14.54 19.50
N PRO A 324 8.19 14.54 19.55
CA PRO A 324 7.44 15.79 19.60
C PRO A 324 7.74 16.54 20.90
N ASP A 325 7.92 17.86 20.80
CA ASP A 325 8.25 18.75 21.93
C ASP A 325 7.20 18.66 23.04
N SER A 326 7.65 18.30 24.24
CA SER A 326 6.83 18.31 25.45
C SER A 326 6.74 19.74 26.00
N ARG A 327 5.80 20.55 25.51
CA ARG A 327 5.33 21.73 26.25
C ARG A 327 3.81 21.79 26.26
N ALA A 328 3.30 21.92 27.50
CA ALA A 328 1.92 22.14 27.94
C ALA A 328 0.99 20.92 28.01
N ALA A 329 0.98 20.26 29.17
CA ALA A 329 -0.20 20.17 30.04
C ALA A 329 0.16 19.48 31.35
N SER A 330 0.37 20.27 32.41
CA SER A 330 0.37 19.81 33.80
C SER A 330 -1.03 19.95 34.37
N ALA A 331 -1.72 18.85 34.70
CA ALA A 331 -2.64 18.76 35.84
C ALA A 331 -3.18 17.33 36.03
N SER A 332 -3.08 16.89 37.29
CA SER A 332 -3.75 15.78 37.99
C SER A 332 -3.65 14.34 37.46
N ALA A 333 -2.81 13.58 38.15
CA ALA A 333 -2.92 12.13 38.27
C ALA A 333 -4.08 11.73 39.21
N SER A 334 -4.83 10.66 38.88
CA SER A 334 -5.33 9.70 39.88
C SER A 334 -5.72 8.35 39.25
N SER A 335 -5.30 7.28 39.94
CA SER A 335 -5.76 5.88 39.98
C SER A 335 -5.67 4.95 38.74
N SER A 336 -4.69 4.03 38.82
CA SER A 336 -4.71 2.56 38.55
C SER A 336 -6.04 1.93 38.11
N THR A 337 -6.07 0.99 37.14
CA THR A 337 -5.87 -0.47 37.38
C THR A 337 -5.32 -1.24 36.16
N SER A 338 -4.51 -2.28 36.42
CA SER A 338 -3.96 -3.25 35.45
C SER A 338 -4.86 -4.49 35.20
N PHE A 339 -4.47 -5.31 34.19
CA PHE A 339 -4.85 -6.70 33.83
C PHE A 339 -6.02 -6.90 32.84
N ALA A 340 -6.00 -7.86 31.88
CA ALA A 340 -5.19 -9.09 31.75
C ALA A 340 -4.98 -9.56 30.28
N LEU A 341 -3.76 -10.02 29.96
CA LEU A 341 -3.52 -10.99 28.89
C LEU A 341 -3.98 -12.37 29.37
N ARG A 342 -4.99 -12.95 28.70
CA ARG A 342 -5.42 -14.33 28.98
C ARG A 342 -4.55 -15.30 28.17
N GLN A 343 -3.37 -15.65 28.69
CA GLN A 343 -2.63 -16.82 28.19
C GLN A 343 -3.24 -18.08 28.80
N THR A 344 -3.97 -18.85 28.01
CA THR A 344 -4.37 -20.21 28.38
C THR A 344 -3.20 -21.16 28.10
N ARG A 345 -2.51 -21.60 29.16
CA ARG A 345 -1.58 -22.73 29.10
C ARG A 345 -2.37 -24.01 28.80
N ALA A 346 -2.06 -24.69 27.69
CA ALA A 346 -2.50 -26.06 27.48
C ALA A 346 -1.88 -26.98 28.55
N LYS A 347 -2.72 -27.77 29.25
CA LYS A 347 -2.24 -28.84 30.15
C LYS A 347 -1.71 -30.01 29.31
N PRO A 348 -0.58 -30.65 29.68
CA PRO A 348 -0.16 -31.87 29.01
C PRO A 348 -1.08 -33.03 29.40
N ALA A 349 -1.49 -33.82 28.42
CA ALA A 349 -2.26 -35.05 28.62
C ALA A 349 -1.39 -36.09 29.36
N ARG A 350 -1.90 -36.60 30.49
CA ARG A 350 -1.34 -37.79 31.15
C ARG A 350 -1.69 -39.01 30.31
N SER A 351 -0.68 -39.75 29.83
CA SER A 351 -0.92 -41.08 29.27
C SER A 351 -1.25 -42.06 30.41
N ALA A 352 -2.36 -42.75 30.28
CA ALA A 352 -2.72 -43.86 31.16
C ALA A 352 -2.12 -45.14 30.57
N ALA A 353 -1.14 -45.72 31.26
CA ALA A 353 -0.59 -47.01 30.93
C ALA A 353 -1.62 -48.11 31.23
N ARG A 354 -2.08 -48.82 30.21
CA ARG A 354 -2.78 -50.10 30.35
C ARG A 354 -1.75 -51.20 30.63
N ARG A 355 -1.86 -51.85 31.79
CA ARG A 355 -1.28 -53.20 32.02
C ARG A 355 -2.23 -54.25 31.42
N PRO A 356 -1.73 -55.35 30.84
CA PRO A 356 -2.55 -56.52 30.53
C PRO A 356 -2.61 -57.48 31.74
N SER A 357 -3.67 -58.26 31.82
CA SER A 357 -3.81 -59.45 32.68
C SER A 357 -4.81 -60.41 32.01
N PRO A 358 -4.79 -61.72 32.30
CA PRO A 358 -3.86 -62.46 33.15
C PRO A 358 -2.70 -63.13 32.37
#